data_AF-A0A7J9E6F6-F1
#
_entry.id   AF-A0A7J9E6F6-F1
#
_cell.length_a   1.000
_cell.length_b   1.000
_cell.length_c   1.000
_cell.angle_alpha   90.00
_cell.angle_beta   90.00
_cell.angle_gamma   90.00
#
_symmetry.space_group_name_H-M   'P 1'
#
loop_
_entity.id
_entity.type
_entity.pdbx_description
1 polymer ?
#
loop_
_entity_poly.entity_id
_entity_poly.type
_entity_poly.pdbx_seq_one_letter_code
_entity_poly.pdbx_strand_id
1 'polypeptide(L)'
;FNYEFIPKNIVANKINLPFLSETNDKGIENNLYPFVFLNFDGNLFIFANNQTTLFDYEKNIVVKKYPMIPDGEPRSYPSTGSAVLLPLKNLKASAIEAEVLVCGGAFKGSYLQSLKARFMGDMILLPNGNVLLINGTGPETAGWEQGQDPVMSSILYRPDNDISSRFEVQNPTTIPRMYHSTVALLRDGRVLVSKSNPHTFYNFTGVLFPTKLSLETFSLKYTIQVAINNDKVDESSVSVTMFALAFNTHSFSMNKRLLVLENDKVTTVGNSTYNVEATMPRSGNVAPSGFYLLFVVHQGIPSQGIWV
;
A
#
# COMPACT_ATOMS: atom_id res chain seq x y z
N PHE A 1 22.78 13.73 -1.64
CA PHE A 1 21.75 13.03 -0.85
C PHE A 1 21.28 13.97 0.24
N ASN A 2 20.04 14.43 0.18
CA ASN A 2 19.47 15.44 1.06
C ASN A 2 17.94 15.34 1.03
N TYR A 3 17.26 16.04 1.93
CA TYR A 3 15.82 16.28 1.87
C TYR A 3 15.52 17.77 2.11
N GLU A 4 14.33 18.19 1.67
CA GLU A 4 13.82 19.55 1.82
C GLU A 4 12.33 19.53 2.16
N PHE A 5 11.86 20.55 2.90
CA PHE A 5 10.43 20.76 3.18
C PHE A 5 9.86 21.83 2.24
N ILE A 6 8.59 21.64 1.86
CA ILE A 6 7.82 22.60 1.07
C ILE A 6 6.55 22.98 1.87
N PRO A 7 6.24 24.28 2.06
CA PRO A 7 6.99 25.45 1.59
C PRO A 7 8.34 25.62 2.30
N LYS A 8 9.27 26.29 1.61
CA LYS A 8 10.64 26.50 2.07
C LYS A 8 10.68 27.45 3.27
N ASN A 9 11.36 27.03 4.34
CA ASN A 9 11.61 27.88 5.52
C ASN A 9 12.91 28.67 5.33
N ILE A 10 13.00 29.88 5.90
CA ILE A 10 14.03 30.90 5.56
C ILE A 10 15.48 30.47 5.92
N VAL A 11 15.68 29.51 6.82
CA VAL A 11 16.98 29.31 7.51
C VAL A 11 17.80 28.12 6.99
N ALA A 12 17.20 27.08 6.40
CA ALA A 12 17.94 26.00 5.75
C ALA A 12 17.04 25.19 4.82
N ASN A 13 17.26 25.29 3.50
CA ASN A 13 16.43 24.61 2.50
C ASN A 13 16.85 23.17 2.21
N LYS A 14 18.01 22.72 2.69
CA LYS A 14 18.59 21.44 2.30
C LYS A 14 19.29 20.79 3.47
N ILE A 15 18.71 19.71 3.99
CA ILE A 15 19.23 18.98 5.13
C ILE A 15 19.94 17.73 4.63
N ASN A 16 21.15 17.48 5.13
CA ASN A 16 21.95 16.34 4.68
C ASN A 16 21.38 15.04 5.24
N LEU A 17 21.08 14.10 4.34
CA LEU A 17 20.66 12.73 4.68
C LEU A 17 21.42 11.78 3.77
N PRO A 18 22.54 11.19 4.22
CA PRO A 18 23.40 10.35 3.40
C PRO A 18 22.79 8.99 3.09
N PHE A 19 21.63 8.63 3.66
CA PHE A 19 21.00 7.32 3.51
C PHE A 19 20.84 6.86 2.05
N LEU A 20 20.43 7.76 1.14
CA LEU A 20 20.33 7.42 -0.29
C LEU A 20 21.71 7.25 -0.97
N SER A 21 22.79 7.76 -0.39
CA SER A 21 24.15 7.44 -0.82
C SER A 21 24.56 6.06 -0.34
N GLU A 22 24.30 5.80 0.94
CA GLU A 22 24.70 4.58 1.64
C GLU A 22 24.01 3.34 1.05
N THR A 23 22.83 3.53 0.48
CA THR A 23 22.01 2.48 -0.13
C THR A 23 22.12 2.42 -1.65
N ASN A 24 22.97 3.25 -2.28
CA ASN A 24 23.21 3.19 -3.72
C ASN A 24 24.33 2.21 -4.06
N ASP A 25 24.07 1.25 -4.94
CA ASP A 25 25.14 0.44 -5.51
C ASP A 25 25.73 1.17 -6.73
N LYS A 26 27.04 1.43 -6.71
CA LYS A 26 27.71 2.26 -7.74
C LYS A 26 27.46 1.72 -9.15
N GLY A 27 26.92 2.57 -10.02
CA GLY A 27 26.64 2.24 -11.42
C GLY A 27 25.37 1.42 -11.63
N ILE A 28 24.58 1.21 -10.58
CA ILE A 28 23.30 0.50 -10.63
C ILE A 28 22.22 1.44 -10.08
N GLU A 29 21.19 1.70 -10.87
CA GLU A 29 19.98 2.32 -10.35
C GLU A 29 19.22 1.27 -9.54
N ASN A 30 19.03 1.48 -8.22
CA ASN A 30 18.35 0.50 -7.36
C ASN A 30 17.73 1.08 -6.06
N ASN A 31 17.74 2.40 -5.92
CA ASN A 31 17.24 3.08 -4.73
C ASN A 31 16.44 4.35 -5.04
N LEU A 32 15.91 4.44 -6.27
CA LEU A 32 14.97 5.48 -6.66
C LEU A 32 13.59 5.17 -6.07
N TYR A 33 12.80 6.21 -5.77
CA TYR A 33 11.49 6.08 -5.10
C TYR A 33 11.58 5.28 -3.77
N PRO A 34 12.31 5.79 -2.75
CA PRO A 34 12.33 5.13 -1.44
C PRO A 34 10.93 5.03 -0.86
N PHE A 35 10.64 3.95 -0.13
CA PHE A 35 9.36 3.80 0.55
C PHE A 35 9.41 4.58 1.85
N VAL A 36 8.65 5.67 1.90
CA VAL A 36 8.61 6.58 3.04
C VAL A 36 7.24 6.54 3.71
N PHE A 37 7.20 6.22 5.00
CA PHE A 37 6.00 6.25 5.83
C PHE A 37 6.24 7.11 7.07
N LEU A 38 5.30 7.98 7.40
CA LEU A 38 5.27 8.64 8.71
C LEU A 38 4.85 7.62 9.76
N ASN A 39 5.70 7.38 10.75
CA ASN A 39 5.40 6.48 11.86
C ASN A 39 4.52 7.16 12.92
N PHE A 40 3.87 6.38 13.79
CA PHE A 40 2.95 6.89 14.82
C PHE A 40 3.62 7.82 15.84
N ASP A 41 4.93 7.69 16.03
CA ASP A 41 5.76 8.52 16.91
C ASP A 41 6.24 9.82 16.25
N GLY A 42 5.91 10.04 14.97
CA GLY A 42 6.31 11.22 14.20
C GLY A 42 7.60 11.04 13.40
N ASN A 43 8.33 9.94 13.58
CA ASN A 43 9.55 9.66 12.81
C ASN A 43 9.21 9.15 11.41
N LEU A 44 10.14 9.27 10.47
CA LEU A 44 10.00 8.71 9.13
C LEU A 44 10.63 7.32 9.06
N PHE A 45 9.82 6.31 8.73
CA PHE A 45 10.31 5.04 8.24
C PHE A 45 10.71 5.21 6.78
N ILE A 46 11.98 4.98 6.47
CA ILE A 46 12.54 5.13 5.12
C ILE A 46 13.20 3.81 4.73
N PHE A 47 12.65 3.16 3.72
CA PHE A 47 13.24 1.98 3.07
C PHE A 47 13.81 2.38 1.71
N ALA A 48 15.06 2.03 1.44
CA ALA A 48 15.70 2.25 0.14
C ALA A 48 16.64 1.08 -0.21
N ASN A 49 16.60 0.62 -1.47
CA ASN A 49 17.31 -0.58 -1.93
C ASN A 49 16.87 -1.80 -1.12
N ASN A 50 17.65 -2.20 -0.13
CA ASN A 50 17.46 -3.39 0.70
C ASN A 50 17.58 -3.08 2.22
N GLN A 51 17.61 -1.79 2.56
CA GLN A 51 17.88 -1.28 3.90
C GLN A 51 16.80 -0.33 4.37
N THR A 52 16.67 -0.22 5.70
CA THR A 52 15.64 0.59 6.35
C THR A 52 16.23 1.40 7.49
N THR A 53 15.79 2.65 7.62
CA THR A 53 16.07 3.52 8.75
C THR A 53 14.79 4.15 9.29
N LEU A 54 14.74 4.36 10.62
CA LEU A 54 13.80 5.27 11.27
C LEU A 54 14.53 6.59 11.51
N PHE A 55 13.98 7.68 11.00
CA PHE A 55 14.65 8.98 10.96
C PHE A 55 13.79 10.06 11.63
N ASP A 56 14.36 10.73 12.63
CA ASP A 56 13.78 11.91 13.26
C ASP A 56 14.24 13.13 12.44
N TYR A 57 13.33 13.64 11.62
CA TYR A 57 13.62 14.73 10.69
C TYR A 57 13.67 16.10 11.37
N GLU A 58 13.11 16.24 12.57
CA GLU A 58 13.13 17.48 13.35
C GLU A 58 14.49 17.66 14.00
N LYS A 59 15.03 16.58 14.59
CA LYS A 59 16.36 16.54 15.20
C LYS A 59 17.48 16.22 14.20
N ASN A 60 17.13 15.80 12.99
CA ASN A 60 18.05 15.36 11.96
C ASN A 60 18.96 14.20 12.44
N ILE A 61 18.37 13.18 13.05
CA ILE A 61 19.08 12.00 13.56
C ILE A 61 18.44 10.69 13.10
N VAL A 62 19.26 9.68 12.87
CA VAL A 62 18.80 8.30 12.69
C VAL A 62 18.46 7.72 14.06
N VAL A 63 17.18 7.47 14.30
CA VAL A 63 16.67 6.89 15.56
C VAL A 63 16.99 5.40 15.63
N LYS A 64 16.84 4.70 14.51
CA LYS A 64 17.04 3.25 14.44
C LYS A 64 17.44 2.82 13.03
N LYS A 65 18.42 1.93 12.92
CA LYS A 65 18.65 1.13 11.71
C LYS A 65 18.03 -0.25 11.91
N TYR A 66 17.28 -0.74 10.92
CA TYR A 66 16.74 -2.10 10.96
C TYR A 66 17.71 -3.05 10.24
N PRO A 67 17.60 -4.37 10.50
CA PRO A 67 18.29 -5.36 9.69
C PRO A 67 17.98 -5.19 8.20
N MET A 68 18.93 -5.56 7.35
CA MET A 68 18.68 -5.68 5.91
C MET A 68 17.57 -6.71 5.66
N ILE A 69 16.84 -6.54 4.56
CA ILE A 69 15.87 -7.56 4.14
C ILE A 69 16.59 -8.92 3.96
N PRO A 70 16.03 -10.06 4.42
CA PRO A 70 16.80 -11.30 4.57
C PRO A 70 17.44 -11.85 3.30
N ASP A 71 16.87 -11.59 2.13
CA ASP A 71 17.44 -12.03 0.84
C ASP A 71 18.48 -11.04 0.28
N GLY A 72 18.64 -9.86 0.89
CA GLY A 72 19.60 -8.84 0.47
C GLY A 72 19.24 -8.13 -0.83
N GLU A 73 18.07 -8.40 -1.40
CA GLU A 73 17.67 -7.94 -2.72
C GLU A 73 16.99 -6.57 -2.69
N PRO A 74 17.18 -5.72 -3.73
CA PRO A 74 16.55 -4.41 -3.80
C PRO A 74 15.03 -4.54 -3.88
N ARG A 75 14.31 -3.53 -3.42
CA ARG A 75 12.85 -3.37 -3.63
C ARG A 75 12.50 -2.02 -4.24
N SER A 76 13.34 -1.02 -4.06
CA SER A 76 13.12 0.31 -4.66
C SER A 76 13.24 0.24 -6.19
N TYR A 77 12.70 1.24 -6.88
CA TYR A 77 12.82 1.32 -8.34
C TYR A 77 14.31 1.31 -8.77
N PRO A 78 14.67 0.61 -9.87
CA PRO A 78 13.84 -0.12 -10.85
C PRO A 78 13.60 -1.59 -10.49
N SER A 79 13.99 -2.06 -9.30
CA SER A 79 13.62 -3.40 -8.84
C SER A 79 12.10 -3.54 -8.69
N THR A 80 11.39 -2.44 -8.36
CA THR A 80 9.90 -2.34 -8.39
C THR A 80 9.18 -3.33 -7.46
N GLY A 81 9.69 -3.47 -6.24
CA GLY A 81 8.89 -3.94 -5.12
C GLY A 81 7.85 -2.91 -4.71
N SER A 82 6.98 -3.31 -3.79
CA SER A 82 5.96 -2.45 -3.20
C SER A 82 6.01 -2.55 -1.68
N ALA A 83 5.46 -1.54 -1.03
CA ALA A 83 5.35 -1.51 0.41
C ALA A 83 4.02 -0.92 0.85
N VAL A 84 3.53 -1.39 1.99
CA VAL A 84 2.31 -0.87 2.61
C VAL A 84 2.48 -0.82 4.12
N LEU A 85 2.08 0.31 4.73
CA LEU A 85 1.85 0.39 6.16
C LEU A 85 0.56 -0.38 6.45
N LEU A 86 0.66 -1.47 7.22
CA LEU A 86 -0.49 -2.27 7.61
C LEU A 86 -1.46 -1.44 8.48
N PRO A 87 -2.73 -1.85 8.59
CA PRO A 87 -3.72 -1.08 9.33
C PRO A 87 -3.26 -0.78 10.75
N LEU A 88 -3.32 0.49 11.15
CA LEU A 88 -3.04 0.88 12.53
C LEU A 88 -4.26 0.54 13.38
N LYS A 89 -4.04 -0.28 14.41
CA LYS A 89 -5.06 -0.79 15.34
C LYS A 89 -4.72 -0.36 16.77
N ASN A 90 -5.64 -0.61 17.70
CA ASN A 90 -5.46 -0.33 19.13
C ASN A 90 -5.05 1.12 19.39
N LEU A 91 -5.70 2.07 18.72
CA LEU A 91 -5.29 3.48 18.67
C LEU A 91 -5.39 4.21 20.02
N LYS A 92 -6.03 3.59 21.02
CA LYS A 92 -6.10 4.09 22.41
C LYS A 92 -5.02 3.52 23.33
N ALA A 93 -4.26 2.52 22.88
CA ALA A 93 -3.21 1.91 23.68
C ALA A 93 -2.07 2.89 23.95
N SER A 94 -1.34 2.67 25.05
CA SER A 94 -0.16 3.47 25.41
C SER A 94 0.99 3.30 24.42
N ALA A 95 1.02 2.18 23.70
CA ALA A 95 1.94 1.91 22.61
C ALA A 95 1.15 1.36 21.41
N ILE A 96 1.32 2.01 20.26
CA ILE A 96 0.76 1.56 18.98
C ILE A 96 1.86 0.79 18.25
N GLU A 97 1.51 -0.35 17.68
CA GLU A 97 2.41 -1.09 16.80
C GLU A 97 2.15 -0.69 15.35
N ALA A 98 3.22 -0.34 14.63
CA ALA A 98 3.19 -0.10 13.20
C ALA A 98 4.02 -1.15 12.48
N GLU A 99 3.39 -1.88 11.58
CA GLU A 99 4.02 -2.89 10.75
C GLU A 99 4.01 -2.44 9.29
N VAL A 100 5.17 -2.51 8.63
CA VAL A 100 5.31 -2.23 7.20
C VAL A 100 5.62 -3.52 6.47
N LEU A 101 4.73 -3.93 5.57
CA LEU A 101 4.96 -5.06 4.68
C LEU A 101 5.67 -4.56 3.42
N VAL A 102 6.86 -5.07 3.15
CA VAL A 102 7.62 -4.83 1.92
C VAL A 102 7.70 -6.14 1.14
N CYS A 103 7.31 -6.15 -0.13
CA CYS A 103 7.21 -7.37 -0.93
C CYS A 103 7.49 -7.11 -2.42
N GLY A 104 7.76 -8.18 -3.16
CA GLY A 104 8.09 -8.14 -4.59
C GLY A 104 9.51 -7.64 -4.84
N GLY A 105 9.74 -7.02 -5.99
CA GLY A 105 11.06 -6.52 -6.37
C GLY A 105 11.95 -7.58 -7.02
N ALA A 106 12.85 -7.12 -7.88
CA ALA A 106 13.80 -7.91 -8.65
C ALA A 106 15.15 -8.12 -7.94
N PHE A 107 15.82 -9.20 -8.32
CA PHE A 107 17.18 -9.49 -7.85
C PHE A 107 18.15 -8.41 -8.35
N LYS A 108 19.27 -8.25 -7.65
CA LYS A 108 20.36 -7.37 -8.08
C LYS A 108 20.84 -7.79 -9.46
N GLY A 109 20.98 -6.81 -10.34
CA GLY A 109 21.34 -7.07 -11.72
C GLY A 109 20.21 -7.66 -12.58
N SER A 110 18.99 -7.88 -12.07
CA SER A 110 17.86 -8.31 -12.90
C SER A 110 17.48 -7.32 -13.99
N TYR A 111 17.74 -6.02 -13.78
CA TYR A 111 17.69 -5.02 -14.85
C TYR A 111 18.60 -5.38 -16.04
N LEU A 112 19.72 -6.06 -15.78
CA LEU A 112 20.69 -6.52 -16.77
C LEU A 112 20.45 -7.97 -17.21
N GLN A 113 19.77 -8.80 -16.41
CA GLN A 113 19.58 -10.24 -16.63
C GLN A 113 18.29 -10.74 -15.95
N SER A 114 17.15 -10.85 -16.66
CA SER A 114 15.87 -11.29 -16.07
C SER A 114 15.86 -12.78 -15.68
N LEU A 115 15.33 -13.12 -14.49
CA LEU A 115 14.59 -14.35 -14.11
C LEU A 115 14.32 -14.43 -12.56
N LYS A 116 13.08 -14.15 -12.13
CA LYS A 116 12.25 -14.72 -11.00
C LYS A 116 11.58 -13.71 -10.03
N ALA A 117 10.26 -13.87 -9.78
CA ALA A 117 9.34 -13.16 -8.83
C ALA A 117 8.31 -12.21 -9.48
N ARG A 118 7.30 -11.75 -8.72
CA ARG A 118 6.33 -10.72 -9.18
C ARG A 118 6.98 -9.35 -9.05
N PHE A 119 7.26 -8.73 -10.18
CA PHE A 119 7.71 -7.37 -10.32
C PHE A 119 6.53 -6.45 -10.56
N MET A 120 6.67 -5.19 -10.16
CA MET A 120 5.69 -4.14 -10.46
C MET A 120 4.28 -4.34 -9.91
N GLY A 121 4.12 -5.17 -8.88
CA GLY A 121 2.84 -5.26 -8.19
C GLY A 121 2.50 -3.96 -7.47
N ASP A 122 1.22 -3.60 -7.45
CA ASP A 122 0.68 -2.61 -6.54
C ASP A 122 0.12 -3.29 -5.29
N MET A 123 0.28 -2.65 -4.13
CA MET A 123 -0.31 -3.10 -2.86
C MET A 123 -1.33 -2.08 -2.34
N ILE A 124 -2.59 -2.51 -2.19
CA ILE A 124 -3.68 -1.65 -1.78
C ILE A 124 -4.46 -2.24 -0.58
N LEU A 125 -4.34 -1.63 0.60
CA LEU A 125 -5.27 -1.76 1.73
C LEU A 125 -6.71 -1.59 1.28
N LEU A 126 -7.57 -2.49 1.75
CA LEU A 126 -9.01 -2.50 1.62
C LEU A 126 -9.66 -2.01 2.94
N PRO A 127 -10.91 -1.53 2.90
CA PRO A 127 -11.59 -1.02 4.10
C PRO A 127 -11.69 -2.00 5.27
N ASN A 128 -11.64 -3.31 5.00
CA ASN A 128 -11.70 -4.37 6.00
C ASN A 128 -10.33 -4.73 6.60
N GLY A 129 -9.26 -4.01 6.25
CA GLY A 129 -7.91 -4.26 6.77
C GLY A 129 -7.07 -5.26 5.96
N ASN A 130 -7.68 -5.97 5.01
CA ASN A 130 -6.92 -6.82 4.08
C ASN A 130 -6.11 -5.97 3.10
N VAL A 131 -5.13 -6.60 2.45
CA VAL A 131 -4.30 -5.97 1.42
C VAL A 131 -4.49 -6.73 0.11
N LEU A 132 -4.85 -6.03 -0.96
CA LEU A 132 -4.88 -6.60 -2.30
C LEU A 132 -3.52 -6.33 -2.97
N LEU A 133 -2.83 -7.40 -3.35
CA LEU A 133 -1.66 -7.38 -4.21
C LEU A 133 -2.14 -7.62 -5.65
N ILE A 134 -1.96 -6.66 -6.53
CA ILE A 134 -2.52 -6.69 -7.90
C ILE A 134 -1.52 -6.07 -8.88
N ASN A 135 -1.74 -6.28 -10.18
CA ASN A 135 -0.80 -5.89 -11.23
C ASN A 135 0.55 -6.61 -11.11
N GLY A 136 1.44 -6.29 -12.03
CA GLY A 136 2.79 -6.79 -12.08
C GLY A 136 3.06 -7.77 -13.22
N THR A 137 4.34 -8.02 -13.42
CA THR A 137 4.89 -9.03 -14.31
C THR A 137 5.62 -10.07 -13.46
N GLY A 138 5.67 -11.32 -13.90
CA GLY A 138 6.49 -12.37 -13.35
C GLY A 138 7.97 -12.08 -13.59
N PRO A 139 8.84 -13.10 -13.56
CA PRO A 139 10.31 -13.09 -13.70
C PRO A 139 11.05 -12.18 -14.70
N GLU A 140 10.66 -10.94 -15.01
CA GLU A 140 11.30 -10.08 -16.01
C GLU A 140 11.70 -8.67 -15.51
N THR A 141 11.70 -7.64 -16.36
CA THR A 141 12.06 -6.28 -15.91
C THR A 141 10.82 -5.39 -15.83
N ALA A 142 10.95 -4.26 -15.15
CA ALA A 142 9.86 -3.32 -14.95
C ALA A 142 9.23 -2.83 -16.27
N GLY A 143 9.93 -2.74 -17.40
CA GLY A 143 9.33 -2.20 -18.63
C GLY A 143 10.35 -2.16 -19.76
N TRP A 144 10.23 -1.18 -20.65
CA TRP A 144 11.21 -0.94 -21.72
C TRP A 144 11.42 -2.15 -22.66
N GLU A 145 10.32 -2.72 -23.15
CA GLU A 145 10.28 -3.88 -24.07
C GLU A 145 10.63 -5.24 -23.45
N GLN A 146 10.90 -5.29 -22.15
CA GLN A 146 11.41 -6.46 -21.45
C GLN A 146 10.45 -6.96 -20.35
N GLY A 147 9.16 -6.62 -20.46
CA GLY A 147 8.08 -7.13 -19.60
C GLY A 147 7.06 -7.91 -20.42
N GLN A 148 7.20 -9.23 -20.43
CA GLN A 148 6.51 -10.17 -21.31
C GLN A 148 5.76 -11.29 -20.55
N ASP A 149 5.93 -11.39 -19.24
CA ASP A 149 5.25 -12.40 -18.41
C ASP A 149 4.25 -11.72 -17.46
N PRO A 150 3.02 -11.32 -17.86
CA PRO A 150 2.11 -10.63 -16.97
C PRO A 150 1.54 -11.55 -15.87
N VAL A 151 1.52 -11.10 -14.61
CA VAL A 151 0.84 -11.86 -13.56
C VAL A 151 -0.65 -11.53 -13.53
N MET A 152 -1.45 -12.47 -14.02
CA MET A 152 -2.89 -12.27 -14.24
C MET A 152 -3.77 -12.44 -12.99
N SER A 153 -3.31 -13.15 -11.96
CA SER A 153 -4.06 -13.30 -10.71
C SER A 153 -3.63 -12.27 -9.68
N SER A 154 -4.59 -11.67 -8.98
CA SER A 154 -4.31 -10.89 -7.76
C SER A 154 -4.21 -11.82 -6.55
N ILE A 155 -3.60 -11.32 -5.46
CA ILE A 155 -3.48 -12.04 -4.20
C ILE A 155 -4.11 -11.18 -3.11
N LEU A 156 -5.05 -11.76 -2.37
CA LEU A 156 -5.60 -11.16 -1.18
C LEU A 156 -4.73 -11.58 0.01
N TYR A 157 -4.08 -10.61 0.64
CA TYR A 157 -3.34 -10.80 1.88
C TYR A 157 -4.23 -10.44 3.08
N ARG A 158 -4.33 -11.35 4.04
CA ARG A 158 -5.12 -11.23 5.27
C ARG A 158 -4.15 -11.13 6.45
N PRO A 159 -3.83 -9.92 6.94
CA PRO A 159 -2.79 -9.74 7.96
C PRO A 159 -3.05 -10.53 9.25
N ASP A 160 -4.34 -10.68 9.61
CA ASP A 160 -4.78 -11.27 10.87
C ASP A 160 -4.89 -12.80 10.83
N ASN A 161 -4.73 -13.42 9.66
CA ASN A 161 -4.74 -14.87 9.53
C ASN A 161 -3.40 -15.48 10.04
N ASP A 162 -3.44 -16.78 10.33
CA ASP A 162 -2.23 -17.58 10.57
C ASP A 162 -1.26 -17.45 9.40
N ILE A 163 0.05 -17.47 9.68
CA ILE A 163 1.13 -17.22 8.69
C ILE A 163 0.94 -18.03 7.41
N SER A 164 0.53 -19.30 7.51
CA SER A 164 0.33 -20.20 6.36
C SER A 164 -0.92 -19.92 5.53
N SER A 165 -1.86 -19.11 6.02
CA SER A 165 -3.16 -18.83 5.38
C SER A 165 -3.39 -17.34 5.09
N ARG A 166 -2.32 -16.53 5.17
CA ARG A 166 -2.41 -15.09 4.89
C ARG A 166 -2.59 -14.76 3.41
N PHE A 167 -2.12 -15.60 2.49
CA PHE A 167 -2.15 -15.32 1.06
C PHE A 167 -3.21 -16.18 0.35
N GLU A 168 -4.15 -15.52 -0.34
CA GLU A 168 -5.23 -16.17 -1.09
C GLU A 168 -5.23 -15.69 -2.54
N VAL A 169 -4.94 -16.60 -3.49
CA VAL A 169 -4.93 -16.29 -4.92
C VAL A 169 -6.36 -16.08 -5.42
N GLN A 170 -6.61 -14.97 -6.10
CA GLN A 170 -7.90 -14.63 -6.68
C GLN A 170 -7.99 -15.07 -8.15
N ASN A 171 -9.21 -15.06 -8.69
CA ASN A 171 -9.45 -15.40 -10.10
C ASN A 171 -8.65 -14.48 -11.05
N PRO A 172 -8.10 -15.03 -12.14
CA PRO A 172 -7.28 -14.26 -13.08
C PRO A 172 -8.12 -13.25 -13.90
N THR A 173 -7.48 -12.14 -14.28
CA THR A 173 -7.97 -11.18 -15.28
C THR A 173 -7.46 -11.55 -16.68
N THR A 174 -8.12 -11.05 -17.73
CA THR A 174 -7.69 -11.17 -19.13
C THR A 174 -6.86 -9.98 -19.60
N ILE A 175 -6.77 -8.91 -18.81
CA ILE A 175 -6.01 -7.70 -19.15
C ILE A 175 -4.69 -7.67 -18.37
N PRO A 176 -3.53 -7.69 -19.06
CA PRO A 176 -2.23 -7.58 -18.41
C PRO A 176 -2.00 -6.15 -17.90
N ARG A 177 -1.57 -6.04 -16.64
CA ARG A 177 -1.29 -4.76 -15.96
C ARG A 177 0.14 -4.77 -15.42
N MET A 178 1.08 -4.18 -16.17
CA MET A 178 2.53 -4.23 -15.92
C MET A 178 3.06 -2.79 -15.72
N TYR A 179 4.17 -2.40 -16.37
CA TYR A 179 4.73 -1.04 -16.26
C TYR A 179 3.68 0.04 -16.45
N HIS A 180 3.77 1.11 -15.65
CA HIS A 180 2.84 2.23 -15.67
C HIS A 180 1.36 1.87 -15.44
N SER A 181 1.06 0.69 -14.88
CA SER A 181 -0.24 0.46 -14.26
C SER A 181 -0.32 1.14 -12.90
N THR A 182 -1.54 1.39 -12.42
CA THR A 182 -1.79 1.91 -11.06
C THR A 182 -3.17 1.50 -10.61
N VAL A 183 -3.35 1.44 -9.29
CA VAL A 183 -4.63 1.16 -8.65
C VAL A 183 -5.10 2.30 -7.75
N ALA A 184 -6.40 2.37 -7.46
CA ALA A 184 -7.00 3.30 -6.49
C ALA A 184 -8.23 2.67 -5.84
N LEU A 185 -8.47 2.98 -4.56
CA LEU A 185 -9.66 2.49 -3.84
C LEU A 185 -10.82 3.46 -4.10
N LEU A 186 -11.97 2.92 -4.49
CA LEU A 186 -13.20 3.67 -4.68
C LEU A 186 -14.05 3.68 -3.40
N ARG A 187 -14.96 4.65 -3.32
CA ARG A 187 -15.87 4.82 -2.18
C ARG A 187 -16.79 3.63 -1.93
N ASP A 188 -17.08 2.86 -2.97
CA ASP A 188 -17.92 1.66 -2.87
C ASP A 188 -17.11 0.40 -2.54
N GLY A 189 -15.83 0.54 -2.16
CA GLY A 189 -14.94 -0.55 -1.81
C GLY A 189 -14.31 -1.28 -3.01
N ARG A 190 -14.70 -0.95 -4.25
CA ARG A 190 -14.04 -1.48 -5.44
C ARG A 190 -12.64 -0.90 -5.61
N VAL A 191 -11.77 -1.63 -6.30
CA VAL A 191 -10.43 -1.16 -6.66
C VAL A 191 -10.42 -0.79 -8.14
N LEU A 192 -10.22 0.49 -8.46
CA LEU A 192 -10.00 0.95 -9.82
C LEU A 192 -8.57 0.61 -10.25
N VAL A 193 -8.41 -0.03 -11.39
CA VAL A 193 -7.13 -0.39 -12.01
C VAL A 193 -7.04 0.32 -13.35
N SER A 194 -5.90 0.97 -13.62
CA SER A 194 -5.70 1.75 -14.84
C SER A 194 -4.42 1.39 -15.56
N LYS A 195 -4.42 1.68 -16.87
CA LYS A 195 -3.27 1.59 -17.78
C LYS A 195 -2.63 0.21 -17.95
N SER A 196 -1.70 0.15 -18.88
CA SER A 196 -0.35 -0.40 -18.72
C SER A 196 0.45 0.06 -19.94
N ASN A 197 1.72 0.43 -19.78
CA ASN A 197 2.62 0.69 -20.89
C ASN A 197 4.00 0.07 -20.62
N PRO A 198 4.25 -1.19 -21.04
CA PRO A 198 5.55 -1.85 -20.89
C PRO A 198 6.60 -1.34 -21.89
N HIS A 199 6.28 -0.36 -22.75
CA HIS A 199 7.13 0.11 -23.83
C HIS A 199 7.84 1.44 -23.53
N THR A 200 8.90 1.70 -24.28
CA THR A 200 9.66 2.97 -24.21
C THR A 200 8.81 4.18 -24.57
N PHE A 201 7.97 4.02 -25.59
CA PHE A 201 7.00 5.01 -26.06
C PHE A 201 5.61 4.37 -26.12
N TYR A 202 4.56 5.17 -26.30
CA TYR A 202 3.24 4.59 -26.53
C TYR A 202 3.22 3.80 -27.84
N ASN A 203 2.99 2.50 -27.70
CA ASN A 203 2.88 1.58 -28.82
C ASN A 203 1.58 0.78 -28.70
N PHE A 204 0.70 0.90 -29.70
CA PHE A 204 -0.65 0.34 -29.68
C PHE A 204 -0.85 -0.86 -30.60
N THR A 205 0.10 -1.14 -31.51
CA THR A 205 -0.04 -2.18 -32.54
C THR A 205 1.29 -2.88 -32.79
N GLY A 206 1.26 -4.11 -33.32
CA GLY A 206 2.49 -4.83 -33.70
C GLY A 206 3.39 -5.24 -32.54
N VAL A 207 2.87 -5.30 -31.31
CA VAL A 207 3.59 -5.69 -30.09
C VAL A 207 2.77 -6.67 -29.26
N LEU A 208 3.45 -7.48 -28.45
CA LEU A 208 2.83 -8.54 -27.64
C LEU A 208 1.83 -7.99 -26.60
N PHE A 209 2.16 -6.86 -25.98
CA PHE A 209 1.32 -6.21 -24.95
C PHE A 209 1.12 -4.71 -25.23
N PRO A 210 0.15 -4.35 -26.09
CA PRO A 210 -0.08 -2.95 -26.46
C PRO A 210 -0.32 -2.03 -25.26
N THR A 211 0.09 -0.77 -25.41
CA THR A 211 -0.21 0.32 -24.49
C THR A 211 -1.71 0.39 -24.24
N LYS A 212 -2.10 0.25 -22.98
CA LYS A 212 -3.49 0.34 -22.54
C LYS A 212 -3.71 1.68 -21.86
N LEU A 213 -4.71 2.43 -22.32
CA LEU A 213 -5.16 3.68 -21.70
C LEU A 213 -6.55 3.53 -21.03
N SER A 214 -6.99 2.29 -20.77
CA SER A 214 -8.30 2.01 -20.20
C SER A 214 -8.28 1.82 -18.68
N LEU A 215 -9.46 2.00 -18.10
CA LEU A 215 -9.78 1.79 -16.69
C LEU A 215 -10.64 0.53 -16.53
N GLU A 216 -10.42 -0.22 -15.45
CA GLU A 216 -11.26 -1.34 -15.02
C GLU A 216 -11.50 -1.27 -13.52
N THR A 217 -12.68 -1.65 -13.04
CA THR A 217 -12.92 -1.79 -11.61
C THR A 217 -12.85 -3.27 -11.24
N PHE A 218 -11.89 -3.62 -10.39
CA PHE A 218 -11.80 -4.90 -9.75
C PHE A 218 -12.75 -4.94 -8.55
N SER A 219 -13.73 -5.84 -8.62
CA SER A 219 -14.58 -6.20 -7.49
C SER A 219 -14.14 -7.56 -6.98
N LEU A 220 -13.78 -7.65 -5.70
CA LEU A 220 -13.56 -8.95 -5.08
C LEU A 220 -14.92 -9.66 -4.96
N LYS A 221 -15.11 -10.75 -5.71
CA LYS A 221 -16.31 -11.58 -5.62
C LYS A 221 -16.20 -12.49 -4.41
N TYR A 222 -16.94 -12.16 -3.36
CA TYR A 222 -17.16 -13.06 -2.23
C TYR A 222 -18.59 -13.60 -2.29
N THR A 223 -18.75 -14.92 -2.09
CA THR A 223 -20.07 -15.49 -1.76
C THR A 223 -20.27 -15.30 -0.27
N ILE A 224 -20.99 -14.25 0.09
CA ILE A 224 -21.28 -13.92 1.48
C ILE A 224 -22.63 -14.56 1.82
N GLN A 225 -22.63 -15.59 2.67
CA GLN A 225 -23.85 -15.99 3.37
C GLN A 225 -24.03 -15.04 4.55
N VAL A 226 -24.84 -14.00 4.36
CA VAL A 226 -25.24 -13.13 5.47
C VAL A 226 -26.40 -13.82 6.19
N ALA A 227 -26.09 -14.53 7.27
CA ALA A 227 -27.09 -14.97 8.22
C ALA A 227 -27.19 -13.90 9.32
N ILE A 228 -28.18 -13.02 9.24
CA ILE A 228 -28.56 -12.20 10.40
C ILE A 228 -29.39 -13.12 11.31
N ASN A 229 -28.71 -13.96 12.09
CA ASN A 229 -29.39 -14.80 13.06
C ASN A 229 -29.95 -13.89 14.16
N ASN A 230 -31.28 -13.69 14.16
CA ASN A 230 -32.07 -12.84 15.05
C ASN A 230 -32.00 -11.33 14.80
N ASP A 231 -32.49 -10.82 13.66
CA ASP A 231 -32.87 -9.40 13.35
C ASP A 231 -31.91 -8.25 13.77
N LYS A 232 -30.78 -8.53 14.41
CA LYS A 232 -29.89 -7.59 15.07
C LYS A 232 -28.47 -7.77 14.57
N VAL A 233 -27.78 -6.65 14.37
CA VAL A 233 -26.36 -6.60 14.01
C VAL A 233 -25.54 -7.20 15.15
N ASP A 234 -24.54 -8.01 14.80
CA ASP A 234 -23.54 -8.45 15.77
C ASP A 234 -22.61 -7.27 16.07
N GLU A 235 -22.94 -6.55 17.14
CA GLU A 235 -22.24 -5.33 17.59
C GLU A 235 -20.74 -5.57 17.79
N SER A 236 -20.33 -6.80 18.15
CA SER A 236 -18.93 -7.16 18.37
C SER A 236 -18.10 -7.23 17.08
N SER A 237 -18.77 -7.38 15.94
CA SER A 237 -18.14 -7.48 14.62
C SER A 237 -18.16 -6.16 13.83
N VAL A 238 -18.78 -5.12 14.38
CA VAL A 238 -18.76 -3.78 13.79
C VAL A 238 -17.41 -3.14 14.06
N SER A 239 -16.88 -2.42 13.09
CA SER A 239 -15.72 -1.55 13.23
C SER A 239 -15.86 -0.32 12.34
N VAL A 240 -15.22 0.78 12.71
CA VAL A 240 -15.13 1.96 11.86
C VAL A 240 -13.71 2.08 11.35
N THR A 241 -13.53 2.25 10.05
CA THR A 241 -12.20 2.44 9.45
C THR A 241 -12.10 3.77 8.73
N MET A 242 -10.94 4.40 8.83
CA MET A 242 -10.60 5.61 8.08
C MET A 242 -9.46 5.31 7.12
N PHE A 243 -9.69 5.62 5.84
CA PHE A 243 -8.73 5.43 4.78
C PHE A 243 -8.23 6.76 4.25
N ALA A 244 -6.93 7.03 4.41
CA ALA A 244 -6.25 8.14 3.75
C ALA A 244 -6.01 7.77 2.28
N LEU A 245 -6.45 8.64 1.37
CA LEU A 245 -6.16 8.45 -0.05
C LEU A 245 -4.66 8.52 -0.31
N ALA A 246 -4.22 7.69 -1.26
CA ALA A 246 -2.84 7.58 -1.67
C ALA A 246 -2.61 8.20 -3.05
N PHE A 247 -1.39 8.68 -3.26
CA PHE A 247 -0.85 8.96 -4.58
C PHE A 247 0.06 7.80 -5.00
N ASN A 248 -0.21 7.22 -6.17
CA ASN A 248 0.41 5.97 -6.59
C ASN A 248 1.22 6.19 -7.87
N THR A 249 2.50 5.78 -7.83
CA THR A 249 3.36 5.77 -9.01
C THR A 249 4.50 4.79 -8.79
N HIS A 250 4.97 4.15 -9.87
CA HIS A 250 6.12 3.24 -9.83
C HIS A 250 6.02 2.17 -8.73
N SER A 251 4.83 1.54 -8.60
CA SER A 251 4.54 0.46 -7.62
C SER A 251 4.62 0.87 -6.15
N PHE A 252 4.66 2.17 -5.86
CA PHE A 252 4.63 2.71 -4.51
C PHE A 252 3.43 3.64 -4.29
N SER A 253 2.72 3.39 -3.19
CA SER A 253 1.57 4.17 -2.72
C SER A 253 1.95 5.11 -1.60
N MET A 254 2.25 6.36 -1.95
CA MET A 254 2.59 7.43 -1.01
C MET A 254 1.36 7.85 -0.22
N ASN A 255 1.55 8.13 1.07
CA ASN A 255 0.51 8.64 1.99
C ASN A 255 -0.67 7.69 2.27
N LYS A 256 -0.57 6.43 1.85
CA LYS A 256 -1.63 5.44 2.09
C LYS A 256 -1.65 5.03 3.57
N ARG A 257 -2.81 5.13 4.22
CA ARG A 257 -2.99 4.74 5.62
C ARG A 257 -4.41 4.24 5.86
N LEU A 258 -4.55 3.15 6.60
CA LEU A 258 -5.83 2.70 7.14
C LEU A 258 -5.75 2.74 8.67
N LEU A 259 -6.71 3.41 9.28
CA LEU A 259 -6.91 3.45 10.72
C LEU A 259 -8.13 2.59 11.05
N VAL A 260 -7.97 1.63 11.95
CA VAL A 260 -9.10 0.91 12.54
C VAL A 260 -9.45 1.61 13.84
N LEU A 261 -10.55 2.36 13.83
CA LEU A 261 -11.06 3.02 15.01
C LEU A 261 -11.73 1.98 15.90
N GLU A 262 -11.42 2.02 17.18
CA GLU A 262 -12.18 1.27 18.17
C GLU A 262 -13.57 1.90 18.30
N ASN A 263 -14.62 1.08 18.17
CA ASN A 263 -15.97 1.53 18.45
C ASN A 263 -16.11 1.72 19.95
N ASP A 264 -16.53 2.90 20.37
CA ASP A 264 -16.82 3.18 21.77
C ASP A 264 -18.17 2.61 22.17
N LYS A 265 -19.13 2.63 21.24
CA LYS A 265 -20.49 2.18 21.48
C LYS A 265 -21.22 1.90 20.16
N VAL A 266 -21.95 0.80 20.11
CA VAL A 266 -22.97 0.55 19.09
C VAL A 266 -24.31 0.55 19.80
N THR A 267 -25.27 1.36 19.34
CA THR A 267 -26.62 1.39 19.93
C THR A 267 -27.68 1.25 18.87
N THR A 268 -28.60 0.32 19.08
CA THR A 268 -29.81 0.19 18.24
C THR A 268 -30.72 1.40 18.47
N VAL A 269 -31.09 2.12 17.41
CA VAL A 269 -32.00 3.29 17.44
C VAL A 269 -33.27 3.09 16.60
N GLY A 270 -33.39 1.98 15.87
CA GLY A 270 -34.57 1.57 15.14
C GLY A 270 -34.49 0.10 14.71
N ASN A 271 -35.48 -0.42 14.00
CA ASN A 271 -35.55 -1.84 13.64
C ASN A 271 -34.34 -2.36 12.85
N SER A 272 -33.61 -1.49 12.14
CA SER A 272 -32.37 -1.82 11.43
C SER A 272 -31.41 -0.64 11.36
N THR A 273 -31.48 0.26 12.35
CA THR A 273 -30.69 1.49 12.38
C THR A 273 -29.88 1.53 13.66
N TYR A 274 -28.58 1.80 13.52
CA TYR A 274 -27.62 1.75 14.60
C TYR A 274 -26.81 3.05 14.61
N ASN A 275 -26.60 3.61 15.79
CA ASN A 275 -25.55 4.60 15.99
C ASN A 275 -24.25 3.85 16.30
N VAL A 276 -23.17 4.23 15.62
CA VAL A 276 -21.82 3.73 15.88
C VAL A 276 -20.98 4.92 16.31
N GLU A 277 -20.63 4.96 17.59
CA GLU A 277 -19.75 5.97 18.17
C GLU A 277 -18.31 5.48 18.04
N ALA A 278 -17.45 6.30 17.45
CA ALA A 278 -16.03 6.03 17.31
C ALA A 278 -15.21 7.28 17.62
N THR A 279 -14.13 7.11 18.37
CA THR A 279 -13.24 8.20 18.78
C THR A 279 -12.06 8.32 17.81
N MET A 280 -11.84 9.53 17.31
CA MET A 280 -10.65 9.87 16.51
C MET A 280 -9.37 9.74 17.34
N PRO A 281 -8.25 9.27 16.74
CA PRO A 281 -6.98 9.24 17.44
C PRO A 281 -6.52 10.66 17.82
N ARG A 282 -5.95 10.80 19.02
CA ARG A 282 -5.53 12.12 19.57
C ARG A 282 -4.27 12.69 18.93
N SER A 283 -3.53 11.88 18.17
CA SER A 283 -2.23 12.27 17.60
C SER A 283 -2.35 12.54 16.10
N GLY A 284 -1.91 13.73 15.68
CA GLY A 284 -1.76 14.08 14.27
C GLY A 284 -0.70 13.23 13.55
N ASN A 285 0.18 12.55 14.27
CA ASN A 285 1.11 11.59 13.66
C ASN A 285 0.42 10.28 13.30
N VAL A 286 -0.68 9.92 13.99
CA VAL A 286 -1.49 8.73 13.73
C VAL A 286 -2.54 9.02 12.65
N ALA A 287 -3.22 10.16 12.74
CA ALA A 287 -4.13 10.65 11.69
C ALA A 287 -3.67 12.05 11.21
N PRO A 288 -2.71 12.12 10.27
CA PRO A 288 -2.29 13.39 9.68
C PRO A 288 -3.47 14.16 9.09
N SER A 289 -3.43 15.49 9.18
CA SER A 289 -4.46 16.35 8.60
C SER A 289 -4.63 16.08 7.11
N GLY A 290 -5.87 15.89 6.67
CA GLY A 290 -6.20 15.57 5.29
C GLY A 290 -7.62 15.03 5.18
N PHE A 291 -8.00 14.64 3.97
CA PHE A 291 -9.31 14.02 3.71
C PHE A 291 -9.23 12.51 3.87
N TYR A 292 -10.22 11.94 4.53
CA TYR A 292 -10.34 10.50 4.72
C TYR A 292 -11.66 9.98 4.19
N LEU A 293 -11.65 8.73 3.73
CA LEU A 293 -12.88 7.95 3.55
C LEU A 293 -13.14 7.18 4.84
N LEU A 294 -14.29 7.45 5.47
CA LEU A 294 -14.80 6.72 6.63
C LEU A 294 -15.72 5.60 6.16
N PHE A 295 -15.49 4.39 6.67
CA PHE A 295 -16.31 3.21 6.41
C PHE A 295 -16.80 2.61 7.73
N VAL A 296 -18.03 2.10 7.73
CA VAL A 296 -18.50 1.15 8.75
C VAL A 296 -18.34 -0.24 8.17
N VAL A 297 -17.66 -1.14 8.89
CA VAL A 297 -17.40 -2.51 8.47
C VAL A 297 -18.09 -3.46 9.44
N HIS A 298 -18.92 -4.37 8.93
CA HIS A 298 -19.59 -5.40 9.73
C HIS A 298 -19.27 -6.77 9.13
N GLN A 299 -18.71 -7.68 9.93
CA GLN A 299 -18.28 -9.01 9.46
C GLN A 299 -17.39 -8.97 8.20
N GLY A 300 -16.53 -7.95 8.11
CA GLY A 300 -15.62 -7.74 6.98
C GLY A 300 -16.26 -7.11 5.72
N ILE A 301 -17.55 -6.77 5.77
CA ILE A 301 -18.29 -6.11 4.68
C ILE A 301 -18.33 -4.60 4.95
N PRO A 302 -17.70 -3.77 4.10
CA PRO A 302 -17.71 -2.33 4.27
C PRO A 302 -18.99 -1.68 3.73
N SER A 303 -19.40 -0.58 4.35
CA SER A 303 -20.41 0.34 3.85
C SER A 303 -19.91 1.13 2.62
N GLN A 304 -20.77 1.97 2.05
CA GLN A 304 -20.28 3.07 1.22
C GLN A 304 -19.46 4.04 2.09
N GLY A 305 -18.31 4.46 1.58
CA GLY A 305 -17.42 5.39 2.27
C GLY A 305 -17.95 6.82 2.20
N ILE A 306 -17.83 7.57 3.30
CA ILE A 306 -18.14 9.01 3.37
C ILE A 306 -16.86 9.82 3.57
N TRP A 307 -16.85 11.05 3.06
CA TRP A 307 -15.71 11.96 3.25
C TRP A 307 -15.78 12.62 4.61
N VAL A 308 -14.65 12.62 5.32
CA VAL A 308 -14.43 13.35 6.58
C VAL A 308 -13.10 14.10 6.54
#